data_AF-A0A8X7SE61-F1
#
_entry.id   AF-A0A8X7SE61-F1
#
_cell.length_a   1.000
_cell.length_b   1.000
_cell.length_c   1.000
_cell.angle_alpha   90.00
_cell.angle_beta   90.00
_cell.angle_gamma   90.00
#
_symmetry.space_group_name_H-M   'P 1'
#
loop_
_entity.id
_entity.type
_entity.pdbx_description
1 polymer ?
#
loop_
_entity_poly.entity_id
_entity_poly.type
_entity_poly.pdbx_seq_one_letter_code
_entity_poly.pdbx_strand_id
1 'polypeptide(L)'
;MNIFKKKTTPKEALRTSKREMSVATRGIEREISSLQLEEKRLVAEIKKTAKTGNEAATKILARQLVRLRQQITNLQGSRAQIRGVTTHTQALYASTSISSGMKGATKAMVAMNKEMAPTKQAKVIKDFQKQSAQLDMTIEMMSEAIDETLDKDEAEEETEDLTNQVLDEIGVGVASQLSSAPKGRIATKTAAPSATTTNSSESSEVDELEKRLASLRRI
;
A
#
# COMPACT_ATOMS: atom_id res chain seq x y z
N MET A 1 39.08 22.18 -8.43
CA MET A 1 37.91 23.03 -8.11
C MET A 1 37.45 23.71 -9.39
N ASN A 2 36.25 23.40 -9.90
CA ASN A 2 35.76 23.96 -11.16
C ASN A 2 35.16 25.35 -10.96
N ILE A 3 35.88 26.38 -11.40
CA ILE A 3 35.57 27.81 -11.27
C ILE A 3 34.45 28.27 -12.24
N PHE A 4 33.97 27.39 -13.13
CA PHE A 4 32.92 27.68 -14.12
C PHE A 4 31.51 27.15 -13.77
N LYS A 5 31.26 26.64 -12.56
CA LYS A 5 29.90 26.27 -12.16
C LYS A 5 29.10 27.53 -11.82
N LYS A 6 28.26 27.97 -12.75
CA LYS A 6 27.18 28.94 -12.52
C LYS A 6 26.42 28.51 -11.26
N LYS A 7 26.19 29.43 -10.30
CA LYS A 7 25.36 29.14 -9.12
C LYS A 7 24.01 28.64 -9.63
N THR A 8 23.65 27.41 -9.26
CA THR A 8 22.38 26.79 -9.65
C THR A 8 21.25 27.71 -9.26
N THR A 9 20.46 28.13 -10.25
CA THR A 9 19.28 28.93 -9.95
C THR A 9 18.25 28.07 -9.21
N PRO A 10 17.37 28.64 -8.36
CA PRO A 10 16.31 27.88 -7.69
C PRO A 10 15.46 27.07 -8.68
N LYS A 11 15.24 27.60 -9.88
CA LYS A 11 14.55 26.94 -10.99
C LYS A 11 15.31 25.72 -11.54
N GLU A 12 16.63 25.81 -11.68
CA GLU A 12 17.46 24.67 -12.09
C GLU A 12 17.51 23.59 -11.01
N ALA A 13 17.65 23.98 -9.74
CA ALA A 13 17.66 23.05 -8.60
C ALA A 13 16.33 22.28 -8.47
N LEU A 14 15.18 22.95 -8.67
CA LEU A 14 13.89 22.25 -8.74
C LEU A 14 13.79 21.31 -9.95
N ARG A 15 14.33 21.69 -11.11
CA ARG A 15 14.30 20.86 -12.31
C ARG A 15 15.15 19.60 -12.15
N THR A 16 16.31 19.70 -11.51
CA THR A 16 17.16 18.55 -11.20
C THR A 16 16.48 17.65 -10.17
N SER A 17 15.93 18.21 -9.09
CA SER A 17 15.19 17.44 -8.07
C SER A 17 14.00 16.68 -8.67
N LYS A 18 13.20 17.30 -9.55
CA LYS A 18 12.11 16.61 -10.27
C LYS A 18 12.61 15.44 -11.12
N ARG A 19 13.77 15.60 -11.78
CA ARG A 19 14.36 14.53 -12.59
C ARG A 19 14.86 13.37 -11.73
N GLU A 20 15.53 13.68 -10.63
CA GLU A 20 16.00 12.68 -9.66
C GLU A 20 14.84 11.91 -9.05
N MET A 21 13.77 12.60 -8.63
CA MET A 21 12.54 11.96 -8.15
C MET A 21 11.91 11.05 -9.20
N SER A 22 11.83 11.49 -10.47
CA SER A 22 11.30 10.63 -11.54
C SER A 22 12.15 9.39 -11.79
N VAL A 23 13.47 9.47 -11.64
CA VAL A 23 14.37 8.31 -11.75
C VAL A 23 14.16 7.37 -10.56
N ALA A 24 14.07 7.90 -9.34
CA ALA A 24 13.78 7.12 -8.14
C ALA A 24 12.43 6.40 -8.23
N THR A 25 11.37 7.08 -8.68
CA THR A 25 10.04 6.45 -8.90
C THR A 25 10.13 5.26 -9.86
N ARG A 26 10.86 5.41 -10.98
CA ARG A 26 11.03 4.32 -11.95
C ARG A 26 11.88 3.18 -11.40
N GLY A 27 12.86 3.49 -10.55
CA GLY A 27 13.64 2.48 -9.83
C GLY A 27 12.74 1.62 -8.95
N ILE A 28 11.93 2.27 -8.11
CA ILE A 28 10.97 1.61 -7.22
C ILE A 28 9.95 0.79 -8.00
N GLU A 29 9.41 1.30 -9.11
CA GLU A 29 8.45 0.56 -9.94
C GLU A 29 9.04 -0.73 -10.53
N ARG A 30 10.32 -0.71 -10.91
CA ARG A 30 11.02 -1.92 -11.37
C ARG A 30 11.24 -2.92 -10.25
N GLU A 31 11.60 -2.44 -9.07
CA GLU A 31 11.81 -3.28 -7.89
C GLU A 31 10.52 -3.95 -7.44
N ILE A 32 9.41 -3.19 -7.37
CA ILE A 32 8.06 -3.73 -7.12
C ILE A 32 7.74 -4.84 -8.13
N SER A 33 8.00 -4.62 -9.41
CA SER A 33 7.72 -5.61 -10.45
C SER A 33 8.57 -6.88 -10.30
N SER A 34 9.83 -6.73 -9.87
CA SER A 34 10.72 -7.85 -9.58
C SER A 34 10.25 -8.67 -8.38
N LEU A 35 9.92 -8.00 -7.27
CA LEU A 35 9.44 -8.66 -6.05
C LEU A 35 8.08 -9.34 -6.27
N GLN A 36 7.18 -8.77 -7.09
CA GLN A 36 5.93 -9.42 -7.48
C GLN A 36 6.15 -10.71 -8.30
N LEU A 37 7.23 -10.78 -9.09
CA LEU A 37 7.59 -12.02 -9.79
C LEU A 37 8.12 -13.07 -8.82
N GLU A 38 8.95 -12.65 -7.85
CA GLU A 38 9.43 -13.51 -6.77
C GLU A 38 8.29 -14.01 -5.89
N GLU A 39 7.29 -13.16 -5.60
CA GLU A 39 6.08 -13.54 -4.86
C GLU A 39 5.35 -14.70 -5.56
N LYS A 40 5.15 -14.60 -6.88
CA LYS A 40 4.53 -15.67 -7.66
C LYS A 40 5.32 -16.97 -7.63
N ARG A 41 6.66 -16.89 -7.65
CA ARG A 41 7.55 -18.06 -7.53
C ARG A 41 7.43 -18.70 -6.15
N LEU A 42 7.47 -17.88 -5.10
CA LEU A 42 7.37 -18.33 -3.72
C LEU A 42 6.02 -18.98 -3.43
N VAL A 43 4.92 -18.43 -3.95
CA VAL A 43 3.58 -19.05 -3.86
C VAL A 43 3.55 -20.43 -4.53
N ALA A 44 4.19 -20.58 -5.70
CA ALA A 44 4.27 -21.87 -6.37
C ALA A 44 5.12 -22.88 -5.57
N GLU A 45 6.18 -22.43 -4.93
CA GLU A 45 7.02 -23.24 -4.06
C GLU A 45 6.28 -23.69 -2.80
N ILE A 46 5.57 -22.78 -2.11
CA ILE A 46 4.70 -23.09 -0.96
C ILE A 46 3.67 -24.16 -1.33
N LYS A 47 3.02 -24.02 -2.50
CA LYS A 47 2.07 -25.03 -2.99
C LYS A 47 2.72 -26.40 -3.23
N LYS A 48 3.99 -26.43 -3.66
CA LYS A 48 4.73 -27.66 -3.89
C LYS A 48 5.15 -28.32 -2.57
N THR A 49 5.70 -27.56 -1.63
CA THR A 49 6.13 -28.08 -0.32
C THR A 49 4.94 -28.53 0.53
N ALA A 50 3.82 -27.81 0.43
CA ALA A 50 2.56 -28.20 1.06
C ALA A 50 2.08 -29.58 0.59
N LYS A 51 2.12 -29.85 -0.72
CA LYS A 51 1.74 -31.16 -1.29
C LYS A 51 2.63 -32.31 -0.82
N THR A 52 3.89 -32.02 -0.50
CA THR A 52 4.82 -33.02 0.04
C THR A 52 4.62 -33.29 1.53
N GLY A 53 3.74 -32.55 2.21
CA GLY A 53 3.46 -32.71 3.64
C GLY A 53 4.56 -32.16 4.56
N ASN A 54 5.52 -31.40 4.04
CA ASN A 54 6.56 -30.76 4.86
C ASN A 54 6.01 -29.46 5.45
N GLU A 55 5.32 -29.58 6.58
CA GLU A 55 4.69 -28.44 7.27
C GLU A 55 5.70 -27.41 7.75
N ALA A 56 6.86 -27.84 8.28
CA ALA A 56 7.89 -26.94 8.78
C ALA A 56 8.46 -26.05 7.66
N ALA A 57 8.82 -26.65 6.51
CA ALA A 57 9.28 -25.88 5.35
C ALA A 57 8.19 -24.95 4.80
N THR A 58 6.94 -25.42 4.77
CA THR A 58 5.80 -24.64 4.28
C THR A 58 5.55 -23.40 5.16
N LYS A 59 5.64 -23.54 6.49
CA LYS A 59 5.53 -22.41 7.43
C LYS A 59 6.66 -21.39 7.26
N ILE A 60 7.90 -21.84 7.05
CA ILE A 60 9.04 -20.94 6.82
C ILE A 60 8.85 -20.14 5.53
N LEU A 61 8.47 -20.81 4.44
CA LEU A 61 8.23 -20.16 3.15
C LEU A 61 7.03 -19.19 3.22
N ALA A 62 6.00 -19.53 3.99
CA ALA A 62 4.86 -18.63 4.20
C ALA A 62 5.24 -17.37 4.99
N ARG A 63 6.08 -17.48 6.03
CA ARG A 63 6.64 -16.30 6.72
C ARG A 63 7.48 -15.43 5.77
N GLN A 64 8.25 -16.05 4.89
CA GLN A 64 9.00 -15.33 3.85
C GLN A 64 8.06 -14.59 2.89
N LEU A 65 6.92 -15.19 2.53
CA LEU A 65 5.91 -14.57 1.67
C LEU A 65 5.26 -13.35 2.33
N VAL A 66 4.93 -13.43 3.62
CA VAL A 66 4.40 -12.28 4.38
C VAL A 66 5.41 -11.12 4.37
N ARG A 67 6.69 -11.39 4.65
CA ARG A 67 7.75 -10.36 4.59
C ARG A 67 7.90 -9.75 3.21
N LEU A 68 7.84 -10.57 2.15
CA LEU A 68 7.94 -10.09 0.77
C LEU A 68 6.75 -9.20 0.40
N ARG A 69 5.53 -9.58 0.80
CA ARG A 69 4.33 -8.75 0.63
C ARG A 69 4.46 -7.41 1.37
N GLN A 70 4.97 -7.42 2.61
CA GLN A 70 5.23 -6.19 3.35
C GLN A 70 6.26 -5.29 2.65
N GLN A 71 7.34 -5.86 2.12
CA GLN A 71 8.33 -5.10 1.33
C GLN A 71 7.70 -4.46 0.09
N ILE A 72 6.83 -5.18 -0.62
CA ILE A 72 6.09 -4.63 -1.76
C ILE A 72 5.19 -3.46 -1.31
N THR A 73 4.45 -3.61 -0.21
CA THR A 73 3.60 -2.55 0.35
C THR A 73 4.42 -1.33 0.76
N ASN A 74 5.56 -1.52 1.44
CA ASN A 74 6.46 -0.43 1.83
C ASN A 74 6.97 0.34 0.61
N LEU A 75 7.41 -0.36 -0.45
CA LEU A 75 7.84 0.27 -1.70
C LEU A 75 6.69 1.01 -2.41
N GLN A 76 5.46 0.49 -2.36
CA GLN A 76 4.29 1.20 -2.87
C GLN A 76 4.00 2.47 -2.07
N GLY A 77 4.16 2.42 -0.74
CA GLY A 77 4.11 3.58 0.15
C GLY A 77 5.17 4.62 -0.21
N SER A 78 6.44 4.22 -0.34
CA SER A 78 7.53 5.10 -0.76
C SER A 78 7.29 5.73 -2.14
N ARG A 79 6.72 4.97 -3.08
CA ARG A 79 6.30 5.51 -4.39
C ARG A 79 5.23 6.60 -4.25
N ALA A 80 4.24 6.39 -3.38
CA ALA A 80 3.20 7.38 -3.11
C ALA A 80 3.78 8.63 -2.45
N GLN A 81 4.68 8.48 -1.48
CA GLN A 81 5.39 9.58 -0.83
C GLN A 81 6.20 10.41 -1.85
N ILE A 82 7.00 9.78 -2.72
CA ILE A 82 7.76 10.50 -3.76
C ILE A 82 6.83 11.26 -4.72
N ARG A 83 5.68 10.67 -5.06
CA ARG A 83 4.66 11.35 -5.89
C ARG A 83 4.07 12.56 -5.15
N GLY A 84 3.81 12.44 -3.85
CA GLY A 84 3.39 13.55 -2.99
C GLY A 84 4.42 14.68 -2.98
N VAL A 85 5.68 14.36 -2.69
CA VAL A 85 6.79 15.33 -2.72
C VAL A 85 6.94 15.97 -4.09
N THR A 86 6.85 15.20 -5.19
CA THR A 86 6.91 15.74 -6.56
C THR A 86 5.80 16.75 -6.83
N THR A 87 4.58 16.47 -6.36
CA THR A 87 3.43 17.36 -6.51
C THR A 87 3.61 18.61 -5.68
N HIS A 88 4.07 18.47 -4.44
CA HIS A 88 4.38 19.58 -3.55
C HIS A 88 5.49 20.48 -4.12
N THR A 89 6.60 19.90 -4.60
CA THR A 89 7.69 20.62 -5.28
C THR A 89 7.18 21.35 -6.53
N GLN A 90 6.27 20.75 -7.31
CA GLN A 90 5.64 21.41 -8.46
C GLN A 90 4.76 22.60 -8.04
N ALA A 91 4.04 22.50 -6.92
CA ALA A 91 3.29 23.62 -6.35
C ALA A 91 4.23 24.74 -5.87
N LEU A 92 5.31 24.41 -5.15
CA LEU A 92 6.34 25.39 -4.75
C LEU A 92 6.97 26.11 -5.95
N TYR A 93 7.19 25.41 -7.07
CA TYR A 93 7.65 26.02 -8.32
C TYR A 93 6.66 27.06 -8.85
N ALA A 94 5.38 26.72 -8.90
CA ALA A 94 4.32 27.63 -9.35
C ALA A 94 4.24 28.87 -8.44
N SER A 95 4.26 28.66 -7.12
CA SER A 95 4.27 29.73 -6.12
C SER A 95 5.51 30.64 -6.25
N THR A 96 6.69 30.07 -6.48
CA THR A 96 7.93 30.84 -6.71
C THR A 96 7.85 31.66 -7.99
N SER A 97 7.31 31.10 -9.07
CA SER A 97 7.13 31.82 -10.33
C SER A 97 6.14 32.98 -10.19
N ILE A 98 5.04 32.76 -9.46
CA ILE A 98 4.06 33.81 -9.13
C ILE A 98 4.71 34.89 -8.26
N SER A 99 5.46 34.52 -7.22
CA SER A 99 6.17 35.47 -6.35
C SER A 99 7.20 36.31 -7.12
N SER A 100 7.94 35.71 -8.05
CA SER A 100 8.85 36.45 -8.94
C SER A 100 8.10 37.44 -9.84
N GLY A 101 6.97 37.02 -10.43
CA GLY A 101 6.09 37.87 -11.22
C GLY A 101 5.49 39.02 -10.38
N MET A 102 5.02 38.71 -9.17
CA MET A 102 4.53 39.69 -8.20
C MET A 102 5.64 40.64 -7.77
N LYS A 103 6.88 40.20 -7.60
CA LYS A 103 8.01 41.10 -7.29
C LYS A 103 8.24 42.11 -8.42
N GLY A 104 8.15 41.67 -9.68
CA GLY A 104 8.20 42.55 -10.85
C GLY A 104 7.01 43.50 -10.91
N ALA A 105 5.80 42.99 -10.73
CA ALA A 105 4.56 43.77 -10.72
C ALA A 105 4.53 44.78 -9.58
N THR A 106 4.91 44.40 -8.35
CA THR A 106 5.06 45.29 -7.19
C THR A 106 6.14 46.33 -7.44
N LYS A 107 7.26 45.99 -8.09
CA LYS A 107 8.27 46.99 -8.46
C LYS A 107 7.71 48.03 -9.45
N ALA A 108 6.92 47.58 -10.43
CA ALA A 108 6.21 48.47 -11.35
C ALA A 108 5.12 49.29 -10.64
N MET A 109 4.38 48.67 -9.72
CA MET A 109 3.36 49.33 -8.89
C MET A 109 3.99 50.36 -7.95
N VAL A 110 5.15 50.08 -7.37
CA VAL A 110 5.91 51.01 -6.53
C VAL A 110 6.47 52.15 -7.37
N ALA A 111 6.97 51.88 -8.58
CA ALA A 111 7.39 52.93 -9.50
C ALA A 111 6.20 53.83 -9.90
N MET A 112 5.03 53.25 -10.16
CA MET A 112 3.79 53.96 -10.45
C MET A 112 3.23 54.72 -9.22
N ASN A 113 3.32 54.12 -8.03
CA ASN A 113 2.87 54.73 -6.76
C ASN A 113 3.84 55.81 -6.26
N LYS A 114 5.10 55.80 -6.70
CA LYS A 114 6.06 56.90 -6.49
C LYS A 114 5.63 58.16 -7.26
N GLU A 115 4.91 58.01 -8.36
CA GLU A 115 4.24 59.12 -9.08
C GLU A 115 2.81 59.40 -8.57
N MET A 116 2.14 58.42 -7.94
CA MET A 116 0.81 58.57 -7.33
C MET A 116 0.80 58.37 -5.80
N ALA A 117 1.10 59.44 -5.07
CA ALA A 117 0.75 59.74 -3.66
C ALA A 117 1.07 58.72 -2.52
N PRO A 118 1.60 59.18 -1.36
CA PRO A 118 2.13 58.33 -0.28
C PRO A 118 1.09 57.62 0.60
N THR A 119 -0.22 57.88 0.49
CA THR A 119 -1.22 57.36 1.44
C THR A 119 -1.66 55.91 1.20
N LYS A 120 -1.39 55.30 0.04
CA LYS A 120 -1.80 53.92 -0.28
C LYS A 120 -0.78 52.83 0.12
N GLN A 121 0.46 53.21 0.41
CA GLN A 121 1.56 52.27 0.62
C GLN A 121 1.48 51.51 1.97
N ALA A 122 0.85 52.11 2.98
CA ALA A 122 0.62 51.48 4.28
C ALA A 122 -0.36 50.29 4.22
N LYS A 123 -1.35 50.35 3.32
CA LYS A 123 -2.37 49.29 3.16
C LYS A 123 -1.77 48.02 2.54
N VAL A 124 -0.92 48.18 1.54
CA VAL A 124 -0.26 47.05 0.83
C VAL A 124 0.69 46.28 1.75
N ILE A 125 1.45 46.97 2.61
CA ILE A 125 2.34 46.32 3.59
C ILE A 125 1.53 45.51 4.61
N LYS A 126 0.40 46.05 5.07
CA LYS A 126 -0.49 45.37 6.02
C LYS A 126 -1.14 44.12 5.42
N ASP A 127 -1.58 44.19 4.16
CA ASP A 127 -2.18 43.05 3.47
C ASP A 127 -1.16 41.95 3.17
N PHE A 128 0.09 42.31 2.84
CA PHE A 128 1.19 41.34 2.65
C PHE A 128 1.55 40.62 3.95
N GLN A 129 1.67 41.34 5.06
CA GLN A 129 1.93 40.73 6.37
C GLN A 129 0.84 39.72 6.76
N LYS A 130 -0.43 40.05 6.47
CA LYS A 130 -1.56 39.16 6.74
C LYS A 130 -1.54 37.90 5.89
N GLN A 131 -1.23 38.00 4.60
CA GLN A 131 -1.17 36.83 3.71
C GLN A 131 0.05 35.94 3.99
N SER A 132 1.19 36.52 4.37
CA SER A 132 2.37 35.74 4.73
C SER A 132 2.14 34.91 6.00
N ALA A 133 1.48 35.49 7.01
CA ALA A 133 1.12 34.77 8.23
C ALA A 133 0.10 33.63 7.99
N GLN A 134 -0.84 33.81 7.06
CA GLN A 134 -1.76 32.73 6.66
C GLN A 134 -1.03 31.56 6.01
N LEU A 135 0.04 31.82 5.25
CA LEU A 135 0.80 30.79 4.56
C LEU A 135 1.62 29.95 5.55
N ASP A 136 2.27 30.58 6.52
CA ASP A 136 3.02 29.86 7.57
C ASP A 136 2.11 28.91 8.37
N MET A 137 0.89 29.34 8.71
CA MET A 137 -0.07 28.51 9.44
C MET A 137 -0.51 27.28 8.62
N THR A 138 -0.64 27.40 7.29
CA THR A 138 -0.98 26.26 6.43
C THR A 138 0.14 25.23 6.30
N ILE A 139 1.40 25.66 6.45
CA ILE A 139 2.57 24.77 6.39
C ILE A 139 2.70 23.97 7.69
N GLU A 140 2.41 24.56 8.84
CA GLU A 140 2.37 23.86 10.13
C GLU A 140 1.27 22.77 10.14
N MET A 141 0.03 23.11 9.76
CA MET A 141 -1.07 22.12 9.72
C MET A 141 -0.81 20.97 8.73
N MET A 142 -0.09 21.21 7.64
CA MET A 142 0.27 20.17 6.68
C MET A 142 1.39 19.25 7.20
N SER A 143 2.29 19.77 8.05
CA SER A 143 3.38 18.97 8.63
C SER A 143 2.86 18.03 9.71
N GLU A 144 1.90 18.48 10.52
CA GLU A 144 1.23 17.69 11.56
C GLU A 144 0.44 16.50 10.96
N ALA A 145 -0.23 16.71 9.82
CA ALA A 145 -0.92 15.65 9.09
C ALA A 145 0.01 14.61 8.44
N ILE A 146 1.29 14.95 8.23
CA ILE A 146 2.28 14.03 7.68
C ILE A 146 2.89 13.16 8.79
N ASP A 147 3.15 13.72 9.98
CA ASP A 147 3.65 12.98 11.14
C ASP A 147 2.65 11.91 11.62
N GLU A 148 1.35 12.24 11.66
CA GLU A 148 0.30 11.28 12.09
C GLU A 148 0.16 10.08 11.12
N THR A 149 0.64 10.20 9.89
CA THR A 149 0.64 9.09 8.91
C THR A 149 1.88 8.19 8.98
N LEU A 150 2.93 8.60 9.70
CA LEU A 150 4.19 7.86 9.84
C LEU A 150 4.26 7.03 11.13
N ASP A 151 3.46 7.33 12.14
CA ASP A 151 3.48 6.68 13.47
C ASP A 151 2.65 5.39 13.59
N LYS A 152 2.32 4.71 12.47
CA LYS A 152 1.45 3.50 12.44
C LYS A 152 2.15 2.19 12.08
N ASP A 153 3.45 2.08 12.33
CA ASP A 153 4.23 0.84 12.09
C ASP A 153 4.50 0.07 13.39
N GLU A 154 3.45 -0.28 14.14
CA GLU A 154 3.52 -1.14 15.33
C GLU A 154 2.89 -2.51 15.01
N ALA A 155 3.67 -3.46 14.47
CA ALA A 155 3.17 -4.81 14.19
C ALA A 155 4.29 -5.88 14.11
N GLU A 156 4.72 -6.41 15.26
CA GLU A 156 5.56 -7.63 15.30
C GLU A 156 4.82 -8.88 15.83
N GLU A 157 3.74 -8.74 16.61
CA GLU A 157 3.02 -9.89 17.19
C GLU A 157 2.00 -10.56 16.23
N GLU A 158 1.64 -9.92 15.11
CA GLU A 158 0.65 -10.46 14.16
C GLU A 158 1.20 -11.50 13.17
N THR A 159 2.50 -11.78 13.21
CA THR A 159 3.17 -12.51 12.11
C THR A 159 2.75 -13.97 11.98
N GLU A 160 2.38 -14.67 13.06
CA GLU A 160 1.93 -16.06 12.98
C GLU A 160 0.50 -16.19 12.45
N ASP A 161 -0.42 -15.33 12.89
CA ASP A 161 -1.80 -15.29 12.41
C ASP A 161 -1.86 -14.88 10.94
N LEU A 162 -1.05 -13.88 10.55
CA LEU A 162 -0.89 -13.48 9.15
C LEU A 162 -0.32 -14.62 8.29
N THR A 163 0.59 -15.42 8.84
CA THR A 163 1.14 -16.59 8.13
C THR A 163 0.05 -17.63 7.87
N ASN A 164 -0.78 -17.93 8.87
CA ASN A 164 -1.88 -18.88 8.74
C ASN A 164 -2.95 -18.37 7.75
N GLN A 165 -3.32 -17.09 7.83
CA GLN A 165 -4.25 -16.46 6.89
C GLN A 165 -3.77 -16.55 5.43
N VAL A 166 -2.46 -16.34 5.19
CA VAL A 166 -1.89 -16.46 3.85
C VAL A 166 -1.89 -17.91 3.35
N LEU A 167 -1.64 -18.89 4.23
CA LEU A 167 -1.72 -20.31 3.87
C LEU A 167 -3.15 -20.73 3.47
N ASP A 168 -4.15 -20.18 4.15
CA ASP A 168 -5.57 -20.39 3.84
C ASP A 168 -5.96 -19.71 2.52
N GLU A 169 -5.52 -18.48 2.26
CA GLU A 169 -5.72 -17.76 0.99
C GLU A 169 -5.16 -18.55 -0.21
N ILE A 170 -4.00 -19.20 -0.02
CA ILE A 170 -3.34 -20.02 -1.04
C ILE A 170 -4.09 -21.34 -1.30
N GLY A 171 -4.97 -21.75 -0.37
CA GLY A 171 -5.76 -22.99 -0.45
C GLY A 171 -5.00 -24.24 -0.04
N VAL A 172 -3.96 -24.11 0.79
CA VAL A 172 -3.15 -25.25 1.25
C VAL A 172 -3.98 -26.20 2.13
N GLY A 173 -4.81 -25.67 3.02
CA GLY A 173 -5.69 -26.46 3.90
C GLY A 173 -6.74 -27.28 3.12
N VAL A 174 -7.36 -26.67 2.11
CA VAL A 174 -8.38 -27.34 1.26
C VAL A 174 -7.77 -28.43 0.39
N ALA A 175 -6.57 -28.23 -0.14
CA ALA A 175 -5.86 -29.25 -0.92
C ALA A 175 -5.46 -30.48 -0.07
N SER A 176 -5.10 -30.28 1.20
CA SER A 176 -4.83 -31.36 2.16
C SER A 176 -6.11 -32.17 2.45
N GLN A 177 -7.22 -31.49 2.77
CA GLN A 177 -8.51 -32.13 3.02
C GLN A 177 -9.06 -32.86 1.79
N LEU A 178 -8.92 -32.29 0.59
CA LEU A 178 -9.35 -32.92 -0.66
C LEU A 178 -8.43 -34.06 -1.12
N SER A 179 -7.14 -34.04 -0.77
CA SER A 179 -6.23 -35.17 -0.99
C SER A 179 -6.49 -36.34 -0.03
N SER A 180 -7.10 -36.07 1.13
CA SER A 180 -7.52 -37.09 2.10
C SER A 180 -8.87 -37.73 1.75
N ALA A 181 -9.66 -37.11 0.87
CA ALA A 181 -10.87 -37.71 0.35
C ALA A 181 -10.52 -38.97 -0.49
N PRO A 182 -11.08 -40.16 -0.17
CA PRO A 182 -10.73 -41.39 -0.85
C PRO A 182 -11.08 -41.25 -2.33
N LYS A 183 -10.06 -41.39 -3.21
CA LYS A 183 -10.27 -41.53 -4.66
C LYS A 183 -10.91 -42.89 -4.92
N GLY A 184 -12.22 -42.96 -4.69
CA GLY A 184 -13.04 -44.13 -5.01
C GLY A 184 -12.91 -44.42 -6.50
N ARG A 185 -12.20 -45.50 -6.84
CA ARG A 185 -12.27 -46.09 -8.18
C ARG A 185 -13.70 -46.56 -8.37
N ILE A 186 -14.48 -45.84 -9.16
CA ILE A 186 -15.78 -46.31 -9.63
C ILE A 186 -15.49 -47.45 -10.60
N ALA A 187 -15.42 -48.67 -10.07
CA ALA A 187 -15.46 -49.87 -10.88
C ALA A 187 -16.88 -49.99 -11.43
N THR A 188 -17.04 -49.73 -12.73
CA THR A 188 -18.27 -50.01 -13.47
C THR A 188 -18.52 -51.51 -13.44
N LYS A 189 -19.40 -51.97 -12.53
CA LYS A 189 -19.89 -53.34 -12.52
C LYS A 189 -21.34 -53.37 -12.95
N THR A 190 -21.54 -54.08 -14.04
CA THR A 190 -22.77 -54.41 -14.76
C THR A 190 -23.84 -55.03 -13.84
N ALA A 191 -25.09 -54.74 -14.20
CA ALA A 191 -26.37 -55.15 -13.63
C ALA A 191 -26.46 -56.58 -13.03
N ALA A 192 -26.99 -56.68 -11.80
CA ALA A 192 -28.17 -57.49 -11.39
C ALA A 192 -28.29 -57.52 -9.83
N PRO A 193 -29.50 -57.66 -9.25
CA PRO A 193 -29.78 -57.30 -7.86
C PRO A 193 -29.64 -58.50 -6.91
N SER A 194 -29.03 -58.28 -5.74
CA SER A 194 -29.26 -59.11 -4.55
C SER A 194 -28.83 -58.36 -3.29
N ALA A 195 -29.53 -58.66 -2.21
CA ALA A 195 -29.69 -57.84 -1.01
C ALA A 195 -28.49 -57.83 -0.04
N THR A 196 -28.54 -56.82 0.84
CA THR A 196 -28.10 -56.83 2.25
C THR A 196 -26.75 -56.21 2.61
N THR A 197 -26.85 -55.16 3.45
CA THR A 197 -25.89 -54.62 4.46
C THR A 197 -24.82 -53.62 4.02
N THR A 198 -25.05 -52.32 4.27
CA THR A 198 -24.36 -51.49 5.30
C THR A 198 -24.60 -50.00 5.04
N ASN A 199 -25.66 -49.42 5.62
CA ASN A 199 -25.84 -47.97 5.78
C ASN A 199 -26.21 -47.71 7.25
N SER A 200 -25.21 -47.45 8.09
CA SER A 200 -25.40 -47.21 9.53
C SER A 200 -24.48 -46.09 10.07
N SER A 201 -24.15 -45.10 9.24
CA SER A 201 -23.40 -43.90 9.67
C SER A 201 -24.09 -42.58 9.30
N GLU A 202 -24.92 -42.55 8.27
CA GLU A 202 -25.67 -41.32 7.91
C GLU A 202 -26.95 -41.13 8.74
N SER A 203 -27.55 -42.20 9.28
CA SER A 203 -28.78 -42.09 10.08
C SER A 203 -28.54 -41.46 11.46
N SER A 204 -27.38 -41.72 12.09
CA SER A 204 -27.07 -41.19 13.42
C SER A 204 -26.86 -39.68 13.45
N GLU A 205 -26.29 -39.11 12.39
CA GLU A 205 -26.05 -37.66 12.30
C GLU A 205 -27.35 -36.91 12.01
N VAL A 206 -28.22 -37.48 11.16
CA VAL A 206 -29.55 -36.91 10.87
C VAL A 206 -30.45 -36.98 12.11
N ASP A 207 -30.43 -38.08 12.85
CA ASP A 207 -31.19 -38.24 14.10
C ASP A 207 -30.74 -37.26 15.21
N GLU A 208 -29.44 -36.93 15.26
CA GLU A 208 -28.91 -35.96 16.22
C GLU A 208 -29.26 -34.51 15.85
N LEU A 209 -29.28 -34.19 14.55
CA LEU A 209 -29.71 -32.90 14.02
C LEU A 209 -31.22 -32.68 14.24
N GLU A 210 -32.05 -33.70 14.04
CA GLU A 210 -33.49 -33.62 14.31
C GLU A 210 -33.80 -33.39 15.79
N LYS A 211 -33.05 -34.05 16.70
CA LYS A 211 -33.17 -33.82 18.16
C LYS A 211 -32.76 -32.40 18.55
N ARG A 212 -31.69 -31.85 17.96
CA ARG A 212 -31.27 -30.46 18.21
C ARG A 212 -32.30 -29.46 17.66
N LEU A 213 -32.87 -29.70 16.48
CA LEU A 213 -33.96 -28.88 15.93
C LEU A 213 -35.23 -28.92 16.78
N ALA A 214 -35.58 -30.09 17.32
CA ALA A 214 -36.73 -30.24 18.21
C ALA A 214 -36.53 -29.49 19.54
N SER A 215 -35.30 -29.46 20.08
CA SER A 215 -34.98 -28.71 21.29
C SER A 215 -35.07 -27.19 21.12
N LEU A 216 -34.76 -26.67 19.92
CA LEU A 216 -34.87 -25.25 19.58
C LEU A 216 -36.30 -24.80 19.28
N ARG A 217 -37.18 -25.73 18.90
CA ARG A 217 -38.63 -25.47 18.68
C ARG A 217 -39.45 -25.50 19.96
N ARG A 218 -38.83 -25.79 21.11
CA ARG A 218 -39.52 -25.94 22.41
C ARG A 218 -39.22 -24.81 23.40
N ILE A 219 -38.68 -23.70 22.91
CA ILE A 219 -38.61 -22.38 23.56
C ILE A 219 -39.55 -21.46 22.78
#